data_AF-A0A925RK68-F1
#
_entry.id   AF-A0A925RK68-F1
#
_cell.length_a   1.000
_cell.length_b   1.000
_cell.length_c   1.000
_cell.angle_alpha   90.00
_cell.angle_beta   90.00
_cell.angle_gamma   90.00
#
_symmetry.space_group_name_H-M   'P 1'
#
loop_
_entity.id
_entity.type
_entity.pdbx_description
1 polymer ?
#
loop_
_entity_poly.entity_id
_entity_poly.type
_entity_poly.pdbx_seq_one_letter_code
_entity_poly.pdbx_strand_id
1 'polypeptide(L)'
;MASAHAIVSACRWWLSAPPRIARRGLRYAARAVEPTKPEAPTPAVARKGDHIKRVAIVFSGGPAPAANAVISAAAISFMEDSREVIGFFHGYSNLEDYHPVTHRLLPDEHYRIFTEKDVNGLRNTRGIVIGTARANPGKGIDKPEHLTDPAKTQRLRNVYNALVDLDIDALISIGGDDTLKTANFLYEYQKRLPPQARRVQVVHLPKTIDNDYRGIDFTFGFFTAVDVMAKEL
;
A
#
# COMPACT_ATOMS: atom_id res chain seq x y z
N MET A 1 5.17 -20.85 3.90
CA MET A 1 3.90 -20.26 4.39
C MET A 1 4.12 -19.11 5.40
N ALA A 2 5.21 -18.33 5.31
CA ALA A 2 5.56 -17.30 6.31
C ALA A 2 5.60 -15.85 5.78
N SER A 3 5.30 -15.58 4.50
CA SER A 3 5.49 -14.24 3.89
C SER A 3 4.25 -13.33 3.97
N ALA A 4 3.03 -13.86 4.04
CA ALA A 4 1.82 -13.04 4.13
C ALA A 4 1.57 -12.48 5.54
N HIS A 5 1.99 -13.21 6.58
CA HIS A 5 1.81 -12.78 7.98
C HIS A 5 2.67 -11.57 8.35
N ALA A 6 3.87 -11.43 7.76
CA ALA A 6 4.76 -10.30 8.05
C ALA A 6 4.22 -8.96 7.48
N ILE A 7 3.57 -8.99 6.32
CA ILE A 7 2.97 -7.80 5.69
C ILE A 7 1.72 -7.34 6.46
N VAL A 8 0.85 -8.29 6.85
CA VAL A 8 -0.33 -8.02 7.68
C VAL A 8 0.10 -7.57 9.09
N SER A 9 1.18 -8.15 9.64
CA SER A 9 1.69 -7.77 10.95
C SER A 9 2.33 -6.38 10.93
N ALA A 10 3.04 -5.96 9.89
CA ALA A 10 3.55 -4.58 9.79
C ALA A 10 2.41 -3.55 9.72
N CYS A 11 1.31 -3.88 9.04
CA CYS A 11 0.10 -3.03 9.01
C CYS A 11 -0.65 -3.02 10.36
N ARG A 12 -0.79 -4.18 11.03
CA ARG A 12 -1.46 -4.30 12.34
C ARG A 12 -0.65 -3.72 13.51
N TRP A 13 0.68 -3.83 13.50
CA TRP A 13 1.55 -3.31 14.55
C TRP A 13 1.51 -1.78 14.62
N TRP A 14 1.28 -1.13 13.48
CA TRP A 14 1.08 0.32 13.43
C TRP A 14 -0.25 0.77 14.06
N LEU A 15 -1.24 -0.11 14.11
CA LEU A 15 -2.61 0.16 14.56
C LEU A 15 -2.90 -0.30 16.00
N SER A 16 -2.03 -1.08 16.65
CA SER A 16 -2.36 -1.69 17.96
C SER A 16 -1.14 -1.90 18.87
N ALA A 17 -0.91 -0.94 19.78
CA ALA A 17 -0.12 -1.15 20.99
C ALA A 17 -0.94 -0.66 22.21
N PRO A 18 -1.46 -1.54 23.08
CA PRO A 18 -2.18 -1.14 24.28
C PRO A 18 -1.23 -0.91 25.47
N PRO A 19 -1.58 -0.03 26.43
CA PRO A 19 -0.84 0.10 27.68
C PRO A 19 -1.15 -1.07 28.62
N ARG A 20 -0.11 -1.60 29.27
CA ARG A 20 -0.19 -2.67 30.27
C ARG A 20 -0.96 -2.20 31.51
N ILE A 21 -2.06 -2.87 31.86
CA ILE A 21 -2.71 -2.74 33.17
C ILE A 21 -2.47 -4.03 33.97
N ALA A 22 -1.96 -3.85 35.18
CA ALA A 22 -1.57 -4.88 36.12
C ALA A 22 -2.79 -5.64 36.68
N ARG A 23 -2.66 -6.96 36.82
CA ARG A 23 -3.65 -7.84 37.46
C ARG A 23 -3.48 -7.81 38.97
N ARG A 24 -4.56 -7.52 39.71
CA ARG A 24 -4.78 -7.99 41.09
C ARG A 24 -6.17 -8.58 41.18
N GLY A 25 -6.25 -9.83 41.62
CA GLY A 25 -7.50 -10.56 41.81
C GLY A 25 -8.18 -10.20 43.13
N LEU A 26 -9.51 -10.35 43.17
CA LEU A 26 -10.24 -10.71 44.38
C LEU A 26 -11.59 -11.39 44.03
N ARG A 27 -12.10 -12.12 45.03
CA ARG A 27 -13.03 -13.25 44.99
C ARG A 27 -14.48 -12.89 44.62
N TYR A 28 -15.18 -13.87 44.03
CA TYR A 28 -16.60 -13.84 43.65
C TYR A 28 -17.54 -13.96 44.86
N ALA A 29 -18.57 -13.11 44.91
CA ALA A 29 -19.84 -13.38 45.58
C ALA A 29 -20.97 -13.14 44.56
N ALA A 30 -21.79 -14.15 44.30
CA ALA A 30 -22.87 -14.07 43.32
C ALA A 30 -24.07 -13.30 43.90
N ARG A 31 -24.39 -12.15 43.29
CA ARG A 31 -25.68 -11.46 43.45
C ARG A 31 -26.42 -11.51 42.11
N ALA A 32 -27.72 -11.76 42.16
CA ALA A 32 -28.58 -11.73 40.99
C ALA A 32 -28.52 -10.35 40.33
N VAL A 33 -28.24 -10.32 39.02
CA VAL A 33 -28.11 -9.11 38.20
C VAL A 33 -29.41 -8.93 37.43
N GLU A 34 -30.11 -7.82 37.67
CA GLU A 34 -31.26 -7.41 36.86
C GLU A 34 -30.83 -7.11 35.41
N PRO A 35 -31.68 -7.33 34.40
CA PRO A 35 -31.31 -7.14 33.00
C PRO A 35 -31.01 -5.67 32.72
N THR A 36 -29.71 -5.36 32.56
CA THR A 36 -29.23 -4.03 32.20
C THR A 36 -29.62 -3.72 30.75
N LYS A 37 -30.27 -2.57 30.56
CA LYS A 37 -30.54 -1.94 29.26
C LYS A 37 -29.27 -1.94 28.40
N PRO A 38 -29.32 -2.27 27.10
CA PRO A 38 -28.12 -2.29 26.26
C PRO A 38 -27.45 -0.91 26.31
N GLU A 39 -26.24 -0.90 26.85
CA GLU A 39 -25.41 0.30 26.95
C GLU A 39 -25.11 0.79 25.53
N ALA A 40 -25.36 2.07 25.27
CA ALA A 40 -25.07 2.67 23.98
C ALA A 40 -23.58 2.43 23.65
N PRO A 41 -23.23 2.07 22.40
CA PRO A 41 -21.84 1.80 22.05
C PRO A 41 -21.00 3.02 22.41
N THR A 42 -20.02 2.83 23.28
CA THR A 42 -19.07 3.87 23.69
C THR A 42 -18.45 4.47 22.42
N PRO A 43 -18.39 5.80 22.28
CA PRO A 43 -17.78 6.41 21.09
C PRO A 43 -16.38 5.85 20.93
N ALA A 44 -16.13 5.21 19.78
CA ALA A 44 -14.86 4.56 19.51
C ALA A 44 -13.75 5.60 19.59
N VAL A 45 -12.76 5.35 20.45
CA VAL A 45 -11.56 6.19 20.54
C VAL A 45 -10.88 6.19 19.18
N ALA A 46 -10.67 7.37 18.61
CA ALA A 46 -10.05 7.53 17.31
C ALA A 46 -8.69 6.80 17.27
N ARG A 47 -8.56 5.81 16.39
CA ARG A 47 -7.33 5.05 16.24
C ARG A 47 -6.36 5.83 15.36
N LYS A 48 -5.06 5.59 15.58
CA LYS A 48 -4.02 6.12 14.71
C LYS A 48 -4.30 5.65 13.27
N GLY A 49 -4.51 6.59 12.34
CA GLY A 49 -4.79 6.27 10.94
C GLY A 49 -6.27 6.29 10.52
N ASP A 50 -7.20 6.71 11.38
CA ASP A 50 -8.63 6.83 11.04
C ASP A 50 -8.92 7.82 9.90
N HIS A 51 -7.98 8.73 9.61
CA HIS A 51 -8.04 9.65 8.47
C HIS A 51 -7.82 8.97 7.13
N ILE A 52 -7.27 7.75 7.09
CA ILE A 52 -7.02 7.01 5.85
C ILE A 52 -8.33 6.33 5.43
N LYS A 53 -8.96 6.84 4.37
CA LYS A 53 -10.21 6.34 3.81
C LYS A 53 -10.02 5.67 2.46
N ARG A 54 -9.12 6.19 1.60
CA ARG A 54 -8.80 5.58 0.30
C ARG A 54 -7.33 5.21 0.21
N VAL A 55 -7.05 3.98 -0.19
CA VAL A 55 -5.70 3.44 -0.33
C VAL A 55 -5.47 3.01 -1.78
N ALA A 56 -4.43 3.54 -2.41
CA ALA A 56 -3.97 3.10 -3.71
C ALA A 56 -2.96 1.96 -3.60
N ILE A 57 -2.99 1.03 -4.55
CA ILE A 57 -1.99 -0.01 -4.76
C ILE A 57 -1.48 0.12 -6.19
N VAL A 58 -0.15 0.13 -6.34
CA VAL A 58 0.51 0.07 -7.63
C VAL A 58 1.54 -1.05 -7.64
N PHE A 59 1.61 -1.79 -8.73
CA PHE A 59 2.64 -2.81 -8.96
C PHE A 59 3.47 -2.43 -10.19
N SER A 60 4.77 -2.24 -10.00
CA SER A 60 5.68 -1.74 -11.04
C SER A 60 6.96 -2.55 -11.16
N GLY A 61 7.59 -2.49 -12.33
CA GLY A 61 8.81 -3.21 -12.68
C GLY A 61 8.56 -4.60 -13.28
N GLY A 62 9.58 -5.46 -13.20
CA GLY A 62 9.48 -6.85 -13.71
C GLY A 62 8.46 -7.70 -12.92
N PRO A 63 7.81 -8.68 -13.56
CA PRO A 63 6.89 -9.57 -12.86
C PRO A 63 7.62 -10.41 -11.82
N ALA A 64 6.90 -10.79 -10.76
CA ALA A 64 7.41 -11.69 -9.73
C ALA A 64 6.31 -12.68 -9.32
N PRO A 65 6.66 -13.93 -8.98
CA PRO A 65 5.70 -14.87 -8.39
C PRO A 65 5.05 -14.30 -7.14
N ALA A 66 3.82 -14.74 -6.84
CA ALA A 66 3.02 -14.29 -5.69
C ALA A 66 2.56 -12.82 -5.73
N ALA A 67 2.69 -12.10 -6.84
CA ALA A 67 2.20 -10.72 -6.99
C ALA A 67 0.73 -10.55 -6.57
N ASN A 68 -0.16 -11.40 -7.08
CA ASN A 68 -1.57 -11.37 -6.70
C ASN A 68 -1.82 -11.70 -5.22
N ALA A 69 -0.98 -12.54 -4.61
CA ALA A 69 -1.08 -12.81 -3.17
C ALA A 69 -0.72 -11.57 -2.33
N VAL A 70 0.31 -10.81 -2.74
CA VAL A 70 0.69 -9.55 -2.08
C VAL A 70 -0.39 -8.49 -2.26
N ILE A 71 -0.89 -8.30 -3.49
CA ILE A 71 -1.96 -7.34 -3.79
C ILE A 71 -3.23 -7.70 -2.98
N SER A 72 -3.63 -8.97 -3.00
CA SER A 72 -4.79 -9.47 -2.26
C SER A 72 -4.65 -9.26 -0.76
N ALA A 73 -3.49 -9.59 -0.17
CA ALA A 73 -3.26 -9.39 1.27
C ALA A 73 -3.28 -7.91 1.67
N ALA A 74 -2.66 -7.04 0.88
CA ALA A 74 -2.69 -5.60 1.12
C ALA A 74 -4.12 -5.04 1.01
N ALA A 75 -4.85 -5.40 -0.05
CA ALA A 75 -6.22 -4.93 -0.26
C ALA A 75 -7.16 -5.39 0.86
N ILE A 76 -7.17 -6.69 1.19
CA ILE A 76 -8.01 -7.25 2.25
C ILE A 76 -7.75 -6.56 3.59
N SER A 77 -6.48 -6.29 3.93
CA SER A 77 -6.15 -5.63 5.21
C SER A 77 -6.76 -4.24 5.37
N PHE A 78 -7.04 -3.52 4.29
CA PHE A 78 -7.68 -2.21 4.35
C PHE A 78 -9.20 -2.31 4.17
N MET A 79 -9.67 -3.24 3.35
CA MET A 79 -11.11 -3.49 3.14
C MET A 79 -11.79 -4.01 4.41
N GLU A 80 -11.11 -4.84 5.21
CA GLU A 80 -11.62 -5.30 6.52
C GLU A 80 -11.82 -4.15 7.52
N ASP A 81 -11.09 -3.04 7.34
CA ASP A 81 -11.23 -1.80 8.11
C ASP A 81 -12.17 -0.79 7.43
N SER A 82 -13.02 -1.24 6.49
CA SER A 82 -13.97 -0.43 5.73
C SER A 82 -13.34 0.73 4.96
N ARG A 83 -12.11 0.55 4.45
CA ARG A 83 -11.42 1.52 3.60
C ARG A 83 -11.53 1.11 2.15
N GLU A 84 -11.66 2.09 1.26
CA GLU A 84 -11.71 1.82 -0.17
C GLU A 84 -10.29 1.58 -0.70
N VAL A 85 -10.13 0.55 -1.53
CA VAL A 85 -8.84 0.20 -2.11
C VAL A 85 -8.90 0.34 -3.62
N ILE A 86 -7.96 1.07 -4.19
CA ILE A 86 -7.84 1.33 -5.62
C ILE A 86 -6.57 0.67 -6.16
N GLY A 87 -6.68 -0.18 -7.16
CA GLY A 87 -5.56 -0.74 -7.89
C GLY A 87 -5.30 0.01 -9.19
N PHE A 88 -4.14 0.64 -9.34
CA PHE A 88 -3.75 1.32 -10.59
C PHE A 88 -3.21 0.32 -11.61
N PHE A 89 -3.72 0.42 -12.84
CA PHE A 89 -3.28 -0.45 -13.92
C PHE A 89 -1.91 -0.04 -14.45
N HIS A 90 -1.09 -1.04 -14.78
CA HIS A 90 0.19 -0.87 -15.47
C HIS A 90 1.19 0.03 -14.74
N GLY A 91 1.35 -0.19 -13.43
CA GLY A 91 2.37 0.51 -12.66
C GLY A 91 2.13 2.02 -12.60
N TYR A 92 3.20 2.79 -12.74
CA TYR A 92 3.12 4.26 -12.72
C TYR A 92 2.78 4.89 -14.07
N SER A 93 2.62 4.13 -15.16
CA SER A 93 2.46 4.69 -16.52
C SER A 93 1.30 5.67 -16.62
N ASN A 94 0.10 5.26 -16.20
CA ASN A 94 -1.08 6.13 -16.24
C ASN A 94 -0.95 7.33 -15.27
N LEU A 95 -0.22 7.16 -14.17
CA LEU A 95 -0.02 8.20 -13.16
C LEU A 95 0.98 9.27 -13.60
N GLU A 96 2.04 8.89 -14.33
CA GLU A 96 3.06 9.85 -14.79
C GLU A 96 2.59 10.71 -15.96
N ASP A 97 1.59 10.24 -16.71
CA ASP A 97 0.96 10.97 -17.82
C ASP A 97 -0.29 11.75 -17.40
N TYR A 98 -0.69 11.68 -16.13
CA TYR A 98 -1.90 12.34 -15.62
C TYR A 98 -1.92 13.87 -15.89
N HIS A 99 -3.08 14.34 -16.35
CA HIS A 99 -3.40 15.75 -16.48
C HIS A 99 -4.90 16.00 -16.21
N PRO A 100 -5.29 17.01 -15.40
CA PRO A 100 -6.67 17.19 -14.93
C PRO A 100 -7.70 17.43 -16.04
N VAL A 101 -7.26 17.83 -17.24
CA VAL A 101 -8.11 18.10 -18.40
C VAL A 101 -7.91 17.08 -19.53
N THR A 102 -6.69 16.98 -20.05
CA THR A 102 -6.38 16.18 -21.26
C THR A 102 -6.12 14.69 -21.00
N HIS A 103 -5.81 14.28 -19.76
CA HIS A 103 -5.50 12.88 -19.44
C HIS A 103 -5.95 12.53 -18.02
N ARG A 104 -7.28 12.51 -17.82
CA ARG A 104 -7.89 12.13 -16.54
C ARG A 104 -7.89 10.62 -16.39
N LEU A 105 -7.77 10.15 -15.16
CA LEU A 105 -7.85 8.72 -14.86
C LEU A 105 -9.31 8.29 -14.77
N LEU A 106 -9.64 7.27 -15.55
CA LEU A 106 -10.98 6.68 -15.62
C LEU A 106 -11.01 5.30 -14.93
N PRO A 107 -12.07 5.01 -14.15
CA PRO A 107 -12.32 3.66 -13.64
C PRO A 107 -12.37 2.63 -14.78
N ASP A 108 -11.89 1.43 -14.50
CA ASP A 108 -11.80 0.27 -15.39
C ASP A 108 -10.92 0.43 -16.64
N GLU A 109 -10.40 1.64 -16.91
CA GLU A 109 -9.37 1.88 -17.92
C GLU A 109 -7.98 2.08 -17.31
N HIS A 110 -7.89 2.92 -16.27
CA HIS A 110 -6.62 3.32 -15.67
C HIS A 110 -6.44 2.79 -14.24
N TYR A 111 -7.55 2.51 -13.56
CA TYR A 111 -7.58 1.93 -12.23
C TYR A 111 -8.86 1.14 -12.00
N ARG A 112 -8.86 0.30 -10.97
CA ARG A 112 -10.07 -0.38 -10.47
C ARG A 112 -10.23 -0.15 -8.98
N ILE A 113 -11.46 0.07 -8.53
CA ILE A 113 -11.81 -0.01 -7.12
C ILE A 113 -12.04 -1.48 -6.79
N PHE A 114 -11.25 -2.04 -5.87
CA PHE A 114 -11.39 -3.45 -5.50
C PHE A 114 -12.64 -3.70 -4.68
N THR A 115 -13.40 -4.70 -5.12
CA THR A 115 -14.52 -5.28 -4.38
C THR A 115 -14.12 -6.61 -3.75
N GLU A 116 -14.95 -7.13 -2.83
CA GLU A 116 -14.74 -8.47 -2.26
C GLU A 116 -14.60 -9.55 -3.35
N LYS A 117 -15.32 -9.40 -4.46
CA LYS A 117 -15.26 -10.32 -5.60
C LYS A 117 -13.91 -10.27 -6.31
N ASP A 118 -13.30 -9.09 -6.42
CA ASP A 118 -11.98 -8.93 -7.08
C ASP A 118 -10.86 -9.60 -6.29
N VAL A 119 -10.94 -9.58 -4.95
CA VAL A 119 -9.90 -10.14 -4.07
C VAL A 119 -10.15 -11.60 -3.70
N ASN A 120 -11.37 -12.11 -3.88
CA ASN A 120 -11.71 -13.50 -3.60
C ASN A 120 -10.93 -14.47 -4.50
N GLY A 121 -10.17 -15.38 -3.89
CA GLY A 121 -9.33 -16.35 -4.61
C GLY A 121 -8.11 -15.76 -5.32
N LEU A 122 -7.98 -14.42 -5.39
CA LEU A 122 -6.92 -13.71 -6.11
C LEU A 122 -5.51 -14.19 -5.72
N ARG A 123 -5.29 -14.48 -4.43
CA ARG A 123 -4.01 -14.98 -3.92
C ARG A 123 -3.49 -16.25 -4.60
N ASN A 124 -4.37 -17.05 -5.21
CA ASN A 124 -4.02 -18.33 -5.84
C ASN A 124 -3.92 -18.23 -7.38
N THR A 125 -4.19 -17.06 -7.96
CA THR A 125 -4.14 -16.87 -9.41
C THR A 125 -2.74 -16.48 -9.87
N ARG A 126 -2.44 -16.77 -11.14
CA ARG A 126 -1.19 -16.34 -11.78
C ARG A 126 -1.30 -14.91 -12.30
N GLY A 127 -0.15 -14.30 -12.55
CA GLY A 127 -0.04 -12.96 -13.11
C GLY A 127 -0.16 -11.86 -12.06
N ILE A 128 -0.55 -10.68 -12.53
CA ILE A 128 -0.69 -9.45 -11.75
C ILE A 128 -2.01 -8.84 -12.18
N VAL A 129 -3.03 -8.87 -11.33
CA VAL A 129 -4.42 -8.49 -11.68
C VAL A 129 -4.54 -7.04 -12.15
N ILE A 130 -3.66 -6.17 -11.64
CA ILE A 130 -3.55 -4.77 -12.06
C ILE A 130 -2.43 -4.53 -13.10
N GLY A 131 -1.82 -5.60 -13.62
CA GLY A 131 -0.69 -5.50 -14.54
C GLY A 131 0.56 -4.86 -13.91
N THR A 132 1.57 -4.65 -14.74
CA THR A 132 2.82 -3.97 -14.36
C THR A 132 3.39 -3.22 -15.57
N ALA A 133 4.19 -2.19 -15.32
CA ALA A 133 4.98 -1.51 -16.34
C ALA A 133 6.32 -1.06 -15.76
N ARG A 134 7.25 -0.63 -16.62
CA ARG A 134 8.56 -0.07 -16.22
C ARG A 134 8.60 1.46 -16.25
N ALA A 135 7.47 2.10 -15.95
CA ALA A 135 7.42 3.55 -15.75
C ALA A 135 8.28 3.96 -14.55
N ASN A 136 9.06 5.03 -14.72
CA ASN A 136 9.94 5.57 -13.69
C ASN A 136 9.76 7.10 -13.62
N PRO A 137 8.75 7.56 -12.86
CA PRO A 137 8.47 8.98 -12.67
C PRO A 137 9.64 9.74 -12.04
N GLY A 138 10.51 9.03 -11.29
CA GLY A 138 11.71 9.58 -10.67
C GLY A 138 12.92 9.70 -11.60
N LYS A 139 12.84 9.24 -12.86
CA LYS A 139 13.99 9.26 -13.78
C LYS A 139 14.50 10.69 -14.01
N GLY A 140 15.80 10.91 -13.85
CA GLY A 140 16.45 12.22 -13.98
C GLY A 140 16.55 13.02 -12.68
N ILE A 141 16.09 12.45 -11.57
CA ILE A 141 16.27 12.95 -10.21
C ILE A 141 17.34 12.08 -9.54
N ASP A 142 18.53 12.65 -9.38
CA ASP A 142 19.69 11.93 -8.83
C ASP A 142 20.05 12.46 -7.44
N LYS A 143 19.65 13.70 -7.14
CA LYS A 143 19.98 14.40 -5.89
C LYS A 143 18.78 15.17 -5.34
N PRO A 144 18.70 15.44 -4.03
CA PRO A 144 17.58 16.16 -3.42
C PRO A 144 17.31 17.56 -4.00
N GLU A 145 18.32 18.22 -4.57
CA GLU A 145 18.18 19.55 -5.18
C GLU A 145 17.37 19.48 -6.48
N HIS A 146 17.41 18.34 -7.21
CA HIS A 146 16.61 18.17 -8.42
C HIS A 146 15.10 18.19 -8.13
N LEU A 147 14.69 17.98 -6.87
CA LEU A 147 13.28 18.02 -6.48
C LEU A 147 12.70 19.45 -6.46
N THR A 148 13.51 20.49 -6.62
CA THR A 148 13.03 21.87 -6.80
C THR A 148 12.90 22.27 -8.27
N ASP A 149 13.43 21.46 -9.20
CA ASP A 149 13.35 21.72 -10.65
C ASP A 149 11.98 21.24 -11.18
N PRO A 150 11.11 22.15 -11.68
CA PRO A 150 9.80 21.77 -12.20
C PRO A 150 9.87 20.83 -13.41
N ALA A 151 10.88 20.95 -14.27
CA ALA A 151 11.01 20.12 -15.46
C ALA A 151 11.39 18.68 -15.09
N LYS A 152 12.29 18.50 -14.12
CA LYS A 152 12.67 17.17 -13.62
C LYS A 152 11.57 16.51 -12.80
N THR A 153 10.79 17.29 -12.06
CA THR A 153 9.73 16.79 -11.17
C THR A 153 8.36 16.66 -11.81
N GLN A 154 8.21 17.01 -13.09
CA GLN A 154 6.90 17.03 -13.76
C GLN A 154 6.14 15.70 -13.62
N ARG A 155 6.80 14.56 -13.84
CA ARG A 155 6.17 13.23 -13.71
C ARG A 155 5.79 12.89 -12.28
N LEU A 156 6.61 13.22 -11.28
CA LEU A 156 6.25 13.08 -9.87
C LEU A 156 5.08 13.96 -9.47
N ARG A 157 5.02 15.19 -10.01
CA ARG A 157 3.88 16.10 -9.81
C ARG A 157 2.61 15.51 -10.42
N ASN A 158 2.68 14.93 -11.61
CA ASN A 158 1.54 14.25 -12.24
C ASN A 158 1.04 13.10 -11.35
N VAL A 159 1.95 12.25 -10.87
CA VAL A 159 1.61 11.16 -9.92
C VAL A 159 0.95 11.72 -8.65
N TYR A 160 1.54 12.73 -8.03
CA TYR A 160 0.97 13.37 -6.84
C TYR A 160 -0.43 13.94 -7.09
N ASN A 161 -0.61 14.68 -8.18
CA ASN A 161 -1.88 15.30 -8.52
C ASN A 161 -2.95 14.23 -8.82
N ALA A 162 -2.60 13.14 -9.52
CA ALA A 162 -3.51 12.02 -9.74
C ALA A 162 -4.02 11.41 -8.43
N LEU A 163 -3.14 11.24 -7.45
CA LEU A 163 -3.48 10.70 -6.14
C LEU A 163 -4.39 11.67 -5.36
N VAL A 164 -4.11 12.97 -5.42
CA VAL A 164 -4.95 14.00 -4.77
C VAL A 164 -6.32 14.10 -5.41
N ASP A 165 -6.39 14.09 -6.73
CA ASP A 165 -7.64 14.15 -7.50
C ASP A 165 -8.55 12.95 -7.26
N LEU A 166 -7.95 11.78 -6.99
CA LEU A 166 -8.68 10.57 -6.61
C LEU A 166 -8.82 10.43 -5.09
N ASP A 167 -8.60 11.49 -4.32
CA ASP A 167 -8.75 11.49 -2.86
C ASP A 167 -8.00 10.35 -2.15
N ILE A 168 -6.83 9.96 -2.66
CA ILE A 168 -6.00 8.92 -2.06
C ILE A 168 -5.30 9.46 -0.81
N ASP A 169 -5.41 8.71 0.29
CA ASP A 169 -4.75 9.02 1.56
C ASP A 169 -3.42 8.26 1.72
N ALA A 170 -3.34 7.07 1.14
CA ALA A 170 -2.14 6.24 1.21
C ALA A 170 -1.86 5.52 -0.10
N LEU A 171 -0.59 5.37 -0.45
CA LEU A 171 -0.09 4.63 -1.60
C LEU A 171 0.77 3.46 -1.13
N ILE A 172 0.38 2.25 -1.52
CA ILE A 172 1.18 1.04 -1.44
C ILE A 172 1.90 0.85 -2.78
N SER A 173 3.19 1.13 -2.78
CA SER A 173 4.06 1.04 -3.96
C SER A 173 4.81 -0.29 -3.97
N ILE A 174 4.44 -1.22 -4.85
CA ILE A 174 5.04 -2.56 -4.94
C ILE A 174 6.00 -2.60 -6.11
N GLY A 175 7.28 -2.88 -5.87
CA GLY A 175 8.26 -2.92 -6.96
C GLY A 175 9.70 -3.12 -6.50
N GLY A 176 10.64 -3.08 -7.45
CA GLY A 176 12.08 -3.14 -7.14
C GLY A 176 12.68 -1.74 -6.87
N ASP A 177 14.00 -1.63 -7.01
CA ASP A 177 14.76 -0.41 -6.70
C ASP A 177 14.24 0.88 -7.36
N ASP A 178 13.92 0.85 -8.65
CA ASP A 178 13.39 2.04 -9.34
C ASP A 178 12.03 2.48 -8.78
N THR A 179 11.23 1.51 -8.36
CA THR A 179 9.94 1.77 -7.71
C THR A 179 10.14 2.33 -6.31
N LEU A 180 11.10 1.81 -5.53
CA LEU A 180 11.48 2.38 -4.25
C LEU A 180 11.98 3.82 -4.37
N LYS A 181 12.87 4.08 -5.34
CA LYS A 181 13.36 5.44 -5.61
C LYS A 181 12.20 6.38 -5.92
N THR A 182 11.26 5.95 -6.76
CA THR A 182 10.05 6.72 -7.08
C THR A 182 9.20 6.99 -5.82
N ALA A 183 8.95 5.97 -4.99
CA ALA A 183 8.20 6.12 -3.74
C ALA A 183 8.88 7.10 -2.78
N ASN A 184 10.21 7.01 -2.63
CA ASN A 184 11.00 7.92 -1.80
C ASN A 184 10.97 9.35 -2.36
N PHE A 185 11.15 9.53 -3.67
CA PHE A 185 11.09 10.86 -4.27
C PHE A 185 9.71 11.48 -4.19
N LEU A 186 8.63 10.69 -4.30
CA LEU A 186 7.28 11.19 -4.08
C LEU A 186 7.09 11.66 -2.63
N TYR A 187 7.59 10.91 -1.65
CA TYR A 187 7.58 11.33 -0.25
C TYR A 187 8.38 12.63 -0.02
N GLU A 188 9.59 12.71 -0.55
CA GLU A 188 10.45 13.89 -0.43
C GLU A 188 9.88 15.10 -1.19
N TYR A 189 9.30 14.90 -2.37
CA TYR A 189 8.62 15.94 -3.14
C TYR A 189 7.51 16.58 -2.31
N GLN A 190 6.67 15.77 -1.66
CA GLN A 190 5.57 16.26 -0.84
C GLN A 190 6.02 17.11 0.35
N LYS A 191 7.19 16.86 0.94
CA LYS A 191 7.74 17.70 2.02
C LYS A 191 8.00 19.15 1.59
N ARG A 192 8.17 19.39 0.29
CA ARG A 192 8.42 20.72 -0.29
C ARG A 192 7.14 21.47 -0.67
N LEU A 193 5.99 20.80 -0.61
CA LEU A 193 4.70 21.43 -0.86
C LEU A 193 4.30 22.34 0.31
N PRO A 194 3.40 23.32 0.10
CA PRO A 194 2.87 24.15 1.18
C PRO A 194 2.32 23.29 2.34
N PRO A 195 2.42 23.74 3.60
CA PRO A 195 1.98 22.94 4.77
C PRO A 195 0.50 22.48 4.71
N GLN A 196 -0.33 23.19 3.95
CA GLN A 196 -1.79 23.01 3.82
C GLN A 196 -2.14 22.10 2.66
N ALA A 197 -1.19 21.81 1.77
CA ALA A 197 -1.43 20.87 0.70
C ALA A 197 -1.68 19.47 1.28
N ARG A 198 -2.51 18.68 0.62
CA ARG A 198 -2.76 17.29 1.00
C ARG A 198 -1.44 16.50 0.99
N ARG A 199 -1.35 15.49 1.84
CA ARG A 199 -0.23 14.55 1.88
C ARG A 199 -0.78 13.14 1.72
N VAL A 200 -0.10 12.36 0.90
CA VAL A 200 -0.35 10.94 0.67
C VAL A 200 0.73 10.17 1.41
N GLN A 201 0.30 9.29 2.31
CA GLN A 201 1.19 8.38 3.03
C GLN A 201 1.77 7.37 2.04
N VAL A 202 3.09 7.22 1.99
CA VAL A 202 3.73 6.31 1.04
C VAL A 202 4.35 5.13 1.79
N VAL A 203 3.97 3.92 1.39
CA VAL A 203 4.57 2.66 1.87
C VAL A 203 5.08 1.89 0.68
N HIS A 204 6.33 1.44 0.74
CA HIS A 204 6.93 0.64 -0.32
C HIS A 204 7.04 -0.84 0.09
N LEU A 205 6.59 -1.74 -0.79
CA LEU A 205 6.74 -3.18 -0.65
C LEU A 205 7.76 -3.70 -1.67
N PRO A 206 8.92 -4.21 -1.21
CA PRO A 206 10.02 -4.58 -2.09
C PRO A 206 9.75 -5.90 -2.81
N LYS A 207 9.90 -5.84 -4.13
CA LYS A 207 9.68 -6.92 -5.09
C LYS A 207 10.93 -7.13 -5.94
N THR A 208 11.66 -8.21 -5.66
CA THR A 208 12.78 -8.71 -6.48
C THR A 208 12.83 -10.23 -6.37
N ILE A 209 13.21 -10.90 -7.47
CA ILE A 209 13.48 -12.34 -7.46
C ILE A 209 14.94 -12.65 -7.14
N ASP A 210 15.80 -11.63 -7.18
CA ASP A 210 17.25 -11.75 -6.99
C ASP A 210 17.64 -11.65 -5.50
N ASN A 211 16.70 -11.22 -4.65
CA ASN A 211 16.88 -11.00 -3.21
C ASN A 211 18.05 -10.07 -2.86
N ASP A 212 18.20 -9.00 -3.65
CA ASP A 212 19.28 -8.01 -3.58
C ASP A 212 18.91 -6.77 -2.73
N TYR A 213 17.79 -6.82 -2.00
CA TYR A 213 17.35 -5.75 -1.12
C TYR A 213 18.15 -5.70 0.18
N ARG A 214 18.73 -4.54 0.51
CA ARG A 214 19.41 -4.36 1.81
C ARG A 214 18.40 -4.18 2.95
N GLY A 215 18.64 -4.87 4.06
CA GLY A 215 17.85 -4.74 5.30
C GLY A 215 16.62 -5.62 5.38
N ILE A 216 16.40 -6.50 4.41
CA ILE A 216 15.31 -7.50 4.40
C ILE A 216 15.93 -8.84 4.00
N ASP A 217 15.68 -9.88 4.78
CA ASP A 217 16.30 -11.20 4.54
C ASP A 217 15.80 -11.86 3.25
N PHE A 218 14.50 -11.69 2.95
CA PHE A 218 13.85 -12.30 1.80
C PHE A 218 12.79 -11.40 1.18
N THR A 219 12.83 -11.27 -0.14
CA THR A 219 11.77 -10.65 -0.93
C THR A 219 10.81 -11.70 -1.50
N PHE A 220 9.56 -11.31 -1.71
CA PHE A 220 8.61 -12.23 -2.32
C PHE A 220 8.99 -12.52 -3.77
N GLY A 221 8.77 -13.77 -4.20
CA GLY A 221 9.20 -14.26 -5.51
C GLY A 221 10.54 -14.99 -5.50
N PHE A 222 11.47 -14.66 -4.58
CA PHE A 222 12.81 -15.28 -4.49
C PHE A 222 12.75 -16.81 -4.38
N PHE A 223 12.08 -17.35 -3.35
CA PHE A 223 12.03 -18.80 -3.15
C PHE A 223 11.37 -19.56 -4.30
N THR A 224 10.41 -18.94 -4.99
CA THR A 224 9.80 -19.54 -6.17
C THR A 224 10.77 -19.53 -7.36
N ALA A 225 11.55 -18.45 -7.55
CA ALA A 225 12.57 -18.40 -8.57
C ALA A 225 13.66 -19.47 -8.34
N VAL A 226 14.12 -19.62 -7.10
CA VAL A 226 15.09 -20.66 -6.71
C VAL A 226 14.55 -22.07 -6.96
N ASP A 227 13.32 -22.36 -6.53
CA ASP A 227 12.69 -23.68 -6.72
C ASP A 227 12.50 -24.03 -8.21
N VAL A 228 12.12 -23.05 -9.03
CA VAL A 228 12.00 -23.25 -10.49
C VAL A 228 13.39 -23.52 -11.09
N MET A 229 14.38 -22.67 -10.82
CA MET A 229 15.73 -22.84 -11.36
C MET A 229 16.36 -24.17 -10.94
N ALA A 230 16.14 -24.61 -9.69
CA ALA A 230 16.67 -25.89 -9.21
C ALA A 230 16.05 -27.12 -9.90
N LYS A 231 14.87 -26.98 -10.51
CA LYS A 231 14.19 -28.07 -11.25
C LYS A 231 14.57 -28.12 -12.73
N GLU A 232 15.10 -27.03 -13.26
CA GLU A 232 15.56 -26.92 -14.64
C GLU A 232 17.05 -27.30 -14.81
N LEU A 233 17.75 -27.54 -13.70
CA LEU A 233 19.13 -28.05 -13.64
C LEU A 233 19.14 -29.57 -13.53
#